data_AF-A0A2G1MIL1-F1
#
_entry.id   AF-A0A2G1MIL1-F1
#
_cell.length_a   1.000
_cell.length_b   1.000
_cell.length_c   1.000
_cell.angle_alpha   90.00
_cell.angle_beta   90.00
_cell.angle_gamma   90.00
#
_symmetry.space_group_name_H-M   'P 1'
#
loop_
_entity.id
_entity.type
_entity.pdbx_description
1 polymer ?
#
loop_
_entity_poly.entity_id
_entity_poly.type
_entity_poly.pdbx_seq_one_letter_code
_entity_poly.pdbx_strand_id
1 'polypeptide(L)'
;MDHNLNEMSRQDLEKLRKEIDEALSTVSQRERKAALEAAERAAAEHGFSLADLADSASKGKKSKTKNPPKYRNPEDPTQTWSGRGRKPRWINEAEAAGRPLSDFEI
;
A
#
# COMPACT_ATOMS: atom_id res chain seq x y z
N MET A 1 0.04 42.44 -5.71
CA MET A 1 -1.23 42.91 -5.14
C MET A 1 -1.50 42.07 -3.91
N ASP A 2 -1.17 42.61 -2.75
CA ASP A 2 -1.48 41.98 -1.47
C ASP A 2 -2.99 42.13 -1.22
N HIS A 3 -3.71 41.02 -1.16
CA HIS A 3 -5.15 41.05 -0.88
C HIS A 3 -5.33 41.30 0.61
N ASN A 4 -5.96 42.42 0.99
CA ASN A 4 -6.22 42.72 2.39
C ASN A 4 -7.43 41.91 2.89
N LEU A 5 -7.16 40.69 3.36
CA LEU A 5 -8.18 39.71 3.75
C LEU A 5 -9.05 40.15 4.94
N ASN A 6 -8.56 41.10 5.75
CA ASN A 6 -9.27 41.59 6.93
C ASN A 6 -10.43 42.54 6.62
N GLU A 7 -10.46 43.11 5.42
CA GLU A 7 -11.51 44.05 4.98
C GLU A 7 -12.61 43.36 4.14
N MET A 8 -12.42 42.07 3.82
CA MET A 8 -13.37 41.29 3.03
C MET A 8 -14.51 40.75 3.90
N SER A 9 -15.71 40.63 3.31
CA SER A 9 -16.82 39.98 3.99
C SER A 9 -16.56 38.47 4.15
N ARG A 10 -17.22 37.84 5.13
CA ARG A 10 -17.16 36.37 5.30
C ARG A 10 -17.49 35.64 3.99
N GLN A 11 -18.50 36.10 3.25
CA GLN A 11 -18.92 35.47 2.00
C GLN A 11 -17.85 35.58 0.92
N ASP A 12 -17.16 36.71 0.82
CA ASP A 12 -16.08 36.91 -0.14
C ASP A 12 -14.86 36.04 0.20
N LEU A 13 -14.54 35.90 1.49
CA LEU A 13 -13.48 35.00 1.96
C LEU A 13 -13.79 33.53 1.66
N GLU A 14 -15.05 33.11 1.83
CA GLU A 14 -15.49 31.75 1.49
C GLU A 14 -15.44 31.49 -0.02
N LYS A 15 -15.80 32.49 -0.83
CA LYS A 15 -15.67 32.42 -2.29
C LYS A 15 -14.22 32.32 -2.71
N LEU A 16 -13.36 33.20 -2.18
CA LEU A 16 -11.93 33.19 -2.45
C LEU A 16 -11.28 31.86 -2.07
N ARG A 17 -11.67 31.26 -0.95
CA ARG A 17 -11.20 29.93 -0.55
C ARG A 17 -11.53 28.88 -1.62
N LYS A 18 -12.76 28.85 -2.13
CA LYS A 18 -13.15 27.90 -3.19
C LYS A 18 -12.35 28.11 -4.47
N GLU A 19 -12.13 29.38 -4.86
CA GLU A 19 -11.33 29.72 -6.03
C GLU A 19 -9.86 29.29 -5.86
N ILE A 20 -9.31 29.46 -4.66
CA ILE A 20 -7.97 28.97 -4.30
C ILE A 20 -7.91 27.45 -4.36
N ASP A 21 -8.89 26.74 -3.80
CA ASP A 21 -8.94 25.27 -3.83
C ASP A 21 -8.99 24.75 -5.27
N GLU A 22 -9.78 25.37 -6.15
CA GLU A 22 -9.86 25.03 -7.57
C GLU A 22 -8.56 25.34 -8.32
N ALA A 23 -7.94 26.50 -8.04
CA ALA A 23 -6.66 26.88 -8.61
C ALA A 23 -5.55 25.91 -8.18
N LEU A 24 -5.48 25.55 -6.89
CA LEU A 24 -4.54 24.58 -6.35
C LEU A 24 -4.70 23.20 -6.98
N SER A 25 -5.94 22.73 -7.17
CA SER A 25 -6.23 21.48 -7.87
C SER A 25 -5.71 21.52 -9.31
N THR A 26 -5.99 22.60 -10.03
CA THR A 26 -5.55 22.79 -11.41
C THR A 26 -4.02 22.84 -11.52
N VAL A 27 -3.35 23.57 -10.63
CA VAL A 27 -1.88 23.65 -10.58
C VAL A 27 -1.30 22.29 -10.26
N SER A 28 -1.84 21.58 -9.25
CA SER A 28 -1.39 20.23 -8.88
C SER A 28 -1.53 19.25 -10.05
N GLN A 29 -2.61 19.33 -10.84
CA GLN A 29 -2.78 18.50 -12.03
C GLN A 29 -1.72 18.81 -13.11
N ARG A 30 -1.43 20.10 -13.34
CA ARG A 30 -0.38 20.51 -14.29
C ARG A 30 1.00 20.06 -13.84
N GLU A 31 1.33 20.23 -12.56
CA GLU A 31 2.60 19.77 -11.97
C GLU A 31 2.74 18.25 -12.07
N ARG A 32 1.67 17.50 -11.77
CA ARG A 32 1.65 16.04 -11.95
C ARG A 32 1.89 15.63 -13.39
N LYS A 33 1.25 16.29 -14.35
CA LYS A 33 1.45 16.02 -15.77
C LYS A 33 2.90 16.32 -16.19
N ALA A 34 3.44 17.46 -15.78
CA ALA A 34 4.82 17.83 -16.06
C ALA A 34 5.82 16.84 -15.46
N ALA A 35 5.55 16.35 -14.24
CA ALA A 35 6.37 15.32 -13.60
C ALA A 35 6.32 13.98 -14.35
N LEU A 36 5.14 13.58 -14.85
CA LEU A 36 5.00 12.39 -15.69
C LEU A 36 5.78 12.52 -17.01
N GLU A 37 5.65 13.66 -17.69
CA GLU A 37 6.38 13.92 -18.94
C GLU A 37 7.91 13.95 -18.71
N ALA A 38 8.36 14.51 -17.59
CA ALA A 38 9.78 14.50 -17.21
C ALA A 38 10.28 13.07 -16.92
N ALA A 39 9.50 12.26 -16.22
CA ALA A 39 9.82 10.87 -15.95
C ALA A 39 9.84 10.02 -17.24
N GLU A 40 8.89 10.25 -18.14
CA GLU A 40 8.84 9.59 -19.45
C GLU A 40 10.06 9.94 -20.30
N ARG A 41 10.43 11.23 -20.36
CA ARG A 41 11.64 11.67 -21.07
C ARG A 41 12.90 11.03 -20.51
N ALA A 42 13.05 11.03 -19.19
CA ALA A 42 14.20 10.41 -18.53
C ALA A 42 14.26 8.89 -18.81
N ALA A 43 13.12 8.20 -18.81
CA ALA A 43 13.06 6.79 -19.18
C ALA A 43 13.48 6.58 -20.66
N ALA A 44 12.96 7.43 -21.56
CA ALA A 44 13.22 7.35 -22.99
C ALA A 44 14.69 7.63 -23.35
N GLU A 45 15.37 8.54 -22.61
CA GLU A 45 16.82 8.79 -22.77
C GLU A 45 17.67 7.53 -22.54
N HIS A 46 17.18 6.61 -21.71
CA HIS A 46 17.83 5.33 -21.44
C HIS A 46 17.24 4.17 -22.25
N GLY A 47 16.33 4.46 -23.19
CA GLY A 47 15.70 3.45 -24.05
C GLY A 47 14.60 2.62 -23.38
N PHE A 48 14.05 3.10 -22.26
CA PHE A 48 12.98 2.42 -21.53
C PHE A 48 11.66 3.19 -21.62
N SER A 49 10.52 2.47 -21.56
CA SER A 49 9.22 3.10 -21.31
C SER A 49 8.94 3.22 -19.82
N LEU A 50 8.18 4.25 -19.44
CA LEU A 50 7.70 4.43 -18.07
C LEU A 50 6.87 3.20 -17.61
N ALA A 51 6.15 2.56 -18.53
CA ALA A 51 5.37 1.35 -18.27
C ALA A 51 6.28 0.15 -17.92
N ASP A 52 7.41 -0.01 -18.61
CA ASP A 52 8.37 -1.10 -18.34
C ASP A 52 9.05 -0.93 -16.97
N LEU A 53 9.37 0.33 -16.61
CA LEU A 53 9.90 0.66 -15.28
C LEU A 53 8.87 0.42 -14.18
N ALA A 54 7.59 0.73 -14.42
CA ALA A 54 6.52 0.46 -13.45
C ALA A 54 6.26 -1.05 -13.26
N ASP A 55 6.26 -1.83 -14.35
CA ASP A 55 6.10 -3.29 -14.30
C ASP A 55 7.26 -3.94 -13.52
N SER A 56 8.50 -3.52 -13.79
CA SER A 56 9.68 -4.03 -13.08
C SER A 56 9.66 -3.69 -11.58
N ALA A 57 9.22 -2.49 -11.20
CA ALA A 57 9.02 -2.10 -9.81
C ALA A 57 7.94 -2.95 -9.11
N SER A 58 6.87 -3.30 -9.82
CA SER A 58 5.81 -4.16 -9.30
C SER A 58 6.23 -5.64 -9.17
N LYS A 59 7.07 -6.14 -10.08
CA LYS A 59 7.67 -7.48 -10.01
C LYS A 59 8.64 -7.66 -8.84
N GLY A 60 9.26 -6.57 -8.35
CA GLY A 60 10.04 -6.56 -7.11
C GLY A 60 9.18 -6.77 -5.86
N LYS A 61 7.90 -6.40 -5.93
CA LYS A 61 6.88 -6.67 -4.91
C LYS A 61 6.23 -8.03 -5.17
N LYS A 62 7.03 -9.07 -5.43
CA LYS A 62 6.53 -10.44 -5.24
C LYS A 62 6.00 -10.50 -3.82
N SER A 63 4.67 -10.60 -3.73
CA SER A 63 3.96 -11.15 -2.59
C SER A 63 4.88 -12.13 -1.89
N LYS A 64 5.24 -11.88 -0.63
CA LYS A 64 5.84 -12.91 0.23
C LYS A 64 4.86 -14.07 0.12
N THR A 65 5.18 -15.06 -0.71
CA THR A 65 4.36 -16.26 -0.89
C THR A 65 4.10 -16.77 0.50
N LYS A 66 2.89 -16.53 1.02
CA LYS A 66 2.50 -17.08 2.31
C LYS A 66 2.60 -18.57 2.10
N ASN A 67 3.56 -19.20 2.77
CA ASN A 67 3.70 -20.64 2.69
C ASN A 67 2.34 -21.25 3.01
N PRO A 68 1.88 -22.22 2.19
CA PRO A 68 0.60 -22.85 2.44
C PRO A 68 0.57 -23.37 3.88
N PRO A 69 -0.57 -23.21 4.59
CA PRO A 69 -0.71 -23.78 5.90
C PRO A 69 -0.52 -25.30 5.80
N LYS A 70 0.32 -25.86 6.66
CA LYS A 70 0.60 -27.29 6.74
C LYS A 70 -0.16 -27.95 7.90
N TYR A 71 -0.40 -27.19 8.96
CA TYR A 71 -1.11 -27.65 10.15
C TYR A 71 -2.30 -26.75 10.46
N ARG A 72 -3.41 -27.32 10.93
CA ARG A 72 -4.63 -26.61 11.34
C ARG A 72 -5.06 -27.05 12.74
N ASN A 73 -5.44 -26.08 13.55
CA ASN A 73 -5.95 -26.36 14.90
C ASN A 73 -7.34 -27.04 14.81
N PRO A 74 -7.57 -28.19 15.48
CA PRO A 74 -8.87 -28.87 15.49
C PRO A 74 -9.92 -28.14 16.33
N GLU A 75 -9.50 -27.35 17.32
CA GLU A 75 -10.40 -26.53 18.14
C GLU A 75 -10.81 -25.24 17.41
N ASP A 76 -9.97 -24.75 16.50
CA ASP A 76 -10.21 -23.52 15.74
C ASP A 76 -9.64 -23.60 14.30
N PRO A 77 -10.48 -23.90 13.30
CA PRO A 77 -10.07 -24.04 11.91
C PRO A 77 -9.46 -22.78 11.27
N THR A 78 -9.60 -21.61 11.90
CA THR A 78 -9.02 -20.35 11.43
C THR A 78 -7.52 -20.25 11.75
N GLN A 79 -7.07 -20.96 12.78
CA GLN A 79 -5.67 -20.98 13.19
C GLN A 79 -4.91 -22.04 12.40
N THR A 80 -3.97 -21.58 11.58
CA THR A 80 -3.14 -22.45 10.75
C THR A 80 -1.67 -22.10 10.86
N TRP A 81 -0.81 -23.10 10.66
CA TRP A 81 0.63 -22.95 10.73
C TRP A 81 1.30 -23.60 9.53
N SER A 82 2.21 -22.87 8.88
CA SER A 82 2.92 -23.36 7.69
C SER A 82 4.08 -24.32 8.00
N GLY A 83 4.30 -24.66 9.27
CA GLY A 83 5.47 -25.43 9.71
C GLY A 83 6.79 -24.64 9.71
N ARG A 84 6.76 -23.36 9.34
CA ARG A 84 7.93 -22.46 9.36
C ARG A 84 7.66 -21.26 10.29
N GLY A 85 8.68 -20.86 11.05
CA GLY A 85 8.63 -19.74 11.98
C GLY A 85 8.16 -20.12 13.38
N ARG A 86 7.70 -19.13 14.15
CA ARG A 86 7.27 -19.32 15.55
C ARG A 86 6.09 -20.29 15.63
N LYS A 87 6.22 -21.32 16.47
CA LYS A 87 5.11 -22.24 16.79
C LYS A 87 3.96 -21.47 17.44
N PRO A 88 2.72 -21.62 16.96
CA PRO A 88 1.52 -21.13 17.64
C PRO A 88 1.34 -21.76 19.01
N ARG A 89 0.59 -21.08 19.87
CA ARG A 89 0.33 -21.52 21.25
C ARG A 89 -0.33 -22.90 21.31
N TRP A 90 -1.31 -23.16 20.45
CA TRP A 90 -2.04 -24.43 20.40
C TRP A 90 -1.14 -25.63 20.06
N ILE A 91 -0.07 -25.43 19.27
CA ILE A 91 0.90 -26.50 18.98
C ILE A 91 1.72 -26.82 20.23
N ASN A 92 2.18 -25.80 20.95
CA ASN A 92 2.93 -26.01 22.18
C ASN A 92 2.06 -26.67 23.27
N GLU A 93 0.78 -26.30 23.34
CA GLU A 93 -0.19 -26.90 24.26
C GLU A 93 -0.50 -28.35 23.88
N ALA A 94 -0.63 -28.65 22.59
CA ALA A 94 -0.80 -30.02 22.11
C ALA A 94 0.43 -30.90 22.35
N GLU A 95 1.64 -30.38 22.11
CA GLU A 95 2.90 -31.06 22.45
C GLU A 95 3.00 -31.33 23.96
N ALA A 96 2.60 -30.36 24.80
CA ALA A 96 2.55 -30.55 26.25
C ALA A 96 1.50 -31.57 26.71
N ALA A 97 0.39 -31.68 25.98
CA ALA A 97 -0.64 -32.71 26.19
C ALA A 97 -0.26 -34.09 25.62
N GLY A 98 0.95 -34.24 25.06
CA GLY A 98 1.45 -35.50 24.50
C GLY A 98 0.87 -35.85 23.12
N ARG A 99 0.23 -34.89 22.44
CA ARG A 99 -0.28 -35.10 21.08
C ARG A 99 0.80 -34.78 20.05
N PRO A 100 1.04 -35.68 19.07
CA PRO A 100 2.02 -35.43 18.03
C PRO A 100 1.50 -34.37 17.05
N LEU A 101 2.40 -33.49 16.58
CA LEU A 101 2.10 -32.44 15.60
C LEU A 101 1.45 -32.99 14.30
N SER A 102 1.74 -34.24 13.93
CA SER A 102 1.17 -34.93 12.77
C SER A 102 -0.36 -35.09 12.82
N ASP A 103 -0.96 -35.07 14.01
CA ASP A 103 -2.43 -35.15 14.18
C ASP A 103 -3.15 -33.89 13.67
N PHE A 104 -2.41 -32.80 13.48
CA PHE A 104 -2.92 -31.51 13.04
C PHE A 104 -2.54 -31.18 11.59
N GLU A 105 -1.90 -32.09 10.87
CA GLU A 105 -1.50 -31.91 9.47
C GLU A 105 -2.75 -31.93 8.56
N ILE A 106 -2.85 -30.97 7.62
CA ILE A 106 -3.96 -30.84 6.65
C ILE A 106 -3.60 -31.38 5.27
#